data_AF-A0A8H4M8V7-F1
#
_entry.id   AF-A0A8H4M8V7-F1
#
_cell.length_a   1.000
_cell.length_b   1.000
_cell.length_c   1.000
_cell.angle_alpha   90.00
_cell.angle_beta   90.00
_cell.angle_gamma   90.00
#
_symmetry.space_group_name_H-M   'P 1'
#
loop_
_entity.id
_entity.type
_entity.pdbx_description
1 polymer ?
#
loop_
_entity_poly.entity_id
_entity_poly.type
_entity_poly.pdbx_seq_one_letter_code
_entity_poly.pdbx_strand_id
1 'polypeptide(L)'
;MVNAEQERQKILTTLSHIFWSNTDISTGITHKPYGVDWINLERNMYRLCVLQGKVCDGDKVPEDPWEMFLREFAPLTKRPAGQRQPSTAYFPSSILRSPVGNANANASASVSVSANAGQGQHHVRFEVPLLRRSDENRRNLGRIPRYLN
;
A
#
# COMPACT_ATOMS: atom_id res chain seq x y z
N MET A 1 -14.95 3.82 -30.30
CA MET A 1 -14.26 3.30 -29.09
C MET A 1 -13.10 2.34 -29.41
N VAL A 2 -13.17 1.54 -30.49
CA VAL A 2 -12.08 0.61 -30.87
C VAL A 2 -10.72 1.30 -31.07
N ASN A 3 -10.70 2.49 -31.67
CA ASN A 3 -9.44 3.21 -31.95
C ASN A 3 -8.71 3.67 -30.67
N ALA A 4 -9.44 4.13 -29.66
CA ALA A 4 -8.85 4.59 -28.41
C ALA A 4 -8.30 3.42 -27.58
N GLU A 5 -8.99 2.28 -27.61
CA GLU A 5 -8.54 1.06 -26.94
C GLU A 5 -7.30 0.46 -27.62
N GLN A 6 -7.27 0.46 -28.96
CA GLN A 6 -6.10 0.05 -29.72
C GLN A 6 -4.89 0.98 -29.45
N GLU A 7 -5.14 2.30 -29.37
CA GLU A 7 -4.11 3.27 -29.01
C GLU A 7 -3.57 3.01 -27.59
N ARG A 8 -4.46 2.80 -26.61
CA ARG A 8 -4.09 2.45 -25.23
C ARG A 8 -3.21 1.21 -25.19
N GLN A 9 -3.58 0.15 -25.91
CA GLN A 9 -2.80 -1.09 -25.93
C GLN A 9 -1.42 -0.90 -26.56
N LYS A 10 -1.33 -0.10 -27.63
CA LYS A 10 -0.05 0.26 -28.25
C LYS A 10 0.85 1.00 -27.27
N ILE A 11 0.30 1.98 -26.55
CA ILE A 11 1.04 2.74 -25.55
C ILE A 11 1.55 1.82 -24.43
N LEU A 12 0.70 0.95 -23.89
CA LEU A 12 1.11 0.00 -22.85
C LEU A 12 2.21 -0.96 -23.30
N THR A 13 2.18 -1.38 -24.56
CA THR A 13 3.22 -2.22 -25.15
C THR A 13 4.55 -1.46 -25.23
N THR A 14 4.53 -0.20 -25.66
CA THR A 14 5.72 0.65 -25.70
C THR A 14 6.29 0.91 -24.30
N LEU A 15 5.44 1.22 -23.32
CA LEU A 15 5.88 1.43 -21.95
C LEU A 15 6.48 0.18 -21.32
N SER A 16 5.87 -0.99 -21.60
CA SER A 16 6.43 -2.28 -21.17
C SER A 16 7.81 -2.53 -21.78
N HIS A 17 7.99 -2.22 -23.07
CA HIS A 17 9.30 -2.35 -23.72
C HIS A 17 10.35 -1.45 -23.05
N ILE A 18 10.03 -0.18 -22.78
CA ILE A 18 10.93 0.75 -22.09
C ILE A 18 11.27 0.23 -20.69
N PHE A 19 10.31 -0.32 -19.96
CA PHE A 19 10.54 -0.90 -18.64
C PHE A 19 11.54 -2.05 -18.70
N TRP A 20 11.35 -3.00 -19.63
CA TRP A 20 12.25 -4.14 -19.77
C TRP A 20 13.63 -3.76 -20.29
N SER A 21 13.74 -2.79 -21.21
CA SER A 21 15.04 -2.32 -21.72
C SER A 21 15.88 -1.62 -20.64
N ASN A 22 15.22 -1.03 -19.65
CA ASN A 22 15.88 -0.34 -18.53
C ASN A 22 15.98 -1.23 -17.27
N THR A 23 15.62 -2.51 -17.37
CA THR A 23 15.79 -3.49 -16.30
C THR A 23 17.12 -4.22 -16.47
N ASP A 24 18.00 -4.11 -15.48
CA ASP A 24 19.24 -4.86 -15.47
C ASP A 24 18.94 -6.34 -15.20
N ILE A 25 19.33 -7.20 -16.15
CA ILE A 25 19.08 -8.66 -16.10
C ILE A 25 19.82 -9.30 -14.92
N SER A 26 20.97 -8.75 -14.53
CA SER A 26 21.83 -9.32 -13.49
C SER A 26 21.30 -9.05 -12.08
N THR A 27 20.79 -7.85 -11.83
CA THR A 27 20.27 -7.43 -10.51
C THR A 27 18.74 -7.52 -10.43
N GLY A 28 18.04 -7.55 -11.56
CA GLY A 28 16.59 -7.42 -11.64
C GLY A 28 16.08 -6.04 -11.26
N ILE A 29 16.96 -5.05 -11.12
CA ILE A 29 16.59 -3.68 -10.74
C ILE A 29 16.25 -2.91 -12.01
N THR A 30 15.05 -2.33 -12.03
CA THR A 30 14.67 -1.39 -13.08
C THR A 30 15.10 0.02 -12.73
N HIS A 31 15.89 0.62 -13.63
CA HIS A 31 16.34 2.00 -13.49
C HIS A 31 15.35 2.96 -14.15
N LYS A 32 15.28 4.20 -13.63
CA LYS A 32 14.55 5.27 -14.30
C LYS A 32 15.18 5.49 -15.69
N PRO A 33 14.40 5.50 -16.78
CA PRO A 33 14.94 5.70 -18.12
C PRO A 33 15.48 7.12 -18.28
N TYR A 34 16.44 7.28 -19.18
CA TYR A 34 17.07 8.56 -19.53
C TYR A 34 17.07 8.79 -21.04
N GLY A 35 17.27 10.04 -21.47
CA GLY A 35 17.38 10.39 -22.89
C GLY A 35 16.10 10.12 -23.68
N VAL A 36 16.22 9.41 -24.80
CA VAL A 36 15.09 9.14 -25.72
C VAL A 36 14.01 8.30 -25.05
N ASP A 37 14.39 7.31 -24.24
CA ASP A 37 13.44 6.46 -23.51
C ASP A 37 12.61 7.27 -22.51
N TRP A 38 13.24 8.24 -21.83
CA TRP A 38 12.52 9.17 -20.94
C TRP A 38 11.48 9.98 -21.71
N ILE A 39 11.86 10.59 -22.83
CA ILE A 39 10.96 11.41 -23.65
C ILE A 39 9.79 10.57 -24.16
N ASN A 40 10.06 9.33 -24.59
CA ASN A 40 9.02 8.42 -25.05
C ASN A 40 8.09 8.02 -23.89
N LEU A 41 8.63 7.73 -22.71
CA LEU A 41 7.83 7.41 -21.54
C LEU A 41 6.93 8.58 -21.14
N GLU A 42 7.47 9.79 -21.04
CA GLU A 42 6.73 11.00 -20.69
C GLU A 42 5.56 11.26 -21.64
N ARG A 43 5.81 11.21 -22.97
CA ARG A 43 4.76 11.40 -23.99
C ARG A 43 3.68 10.34 -23.92
N ASN A 44 4.07 9.08 -23.75
CA ASN A 44 3.13 7.97 -23.67
C ASN A 44 2.27 8.04 -22.39
N MET A 45 2.87 8.40 -21.25
CA MET A 45 2.13 8.60 -20.00
C MET A 45 1.19 9.79 -20.08
N TYR A 46 1.63 10.92 -20.65
CA TYR A 46 0.74 12.06 -20.91
C TYR A 46 -0.46 11.64 -21.77
N ARG A 47 -0.21 10.94 -22.88
CA ARG A 47 -1.29 10.48 -23.77
C ARG A 47 -2.24 9.51 -23.06
N LEU A 48 -1.74 8.62 -22.21
CA LEU A 48 -2.58 7.78 -21.37
C LEU A 48 -3.44 8.59 -20.40
N CYS A 49 -2.90 9.61 -19.75
CA CYS A 49 -3.67 10.49 -18.87
C CYS A 49 -4.79 11.22 -19.60
N VAL A 50 -4.52 11.69 -20.83
CA VAL A 50 -5.53 12.30 -21.70
C VAL A 50 -6.62 11.28 -22.07
N LEU A 51 -6.23 10.07 -22.49
CA LEU A 51 -7.19 9.00 -22.83
C LEU A 51 -8.04 8.56 -21.62
N GLN A 52 -7.51 8.66 -20.41
CA GLN A 52 -8.22 8.37 -19.16
C GLN A 52 -9.07 9.55 -18.65
N GLY A 53 -8.97 10.73 -19.29
CA GLY A 53 -9.64 11.95 -18.83
C GLY A 53 -9.09 12.51 -17.52
N LYS A 54 -7.87 12.13 -17.11
CA LYS A 54 -7.19 12.66 -15.93
C LYS A 54 -6.59 14.05 -16.17
N VAL A 55 -6.30 14.39 -17.42
CA VAL A 55 -5.58 15.59 -17.86
C VAL A 55 -6.21 16.08 -19.17
N CYS A 56 -6.40 17.40 -19.34
CA CYS A 56 -6.87 17.98 -20.60
C CYS A 56 -5.70 18.25 -21.56
N ASP A 57 -5.99 18.43 -22.84
CA ASP A 57 -4.95 18.75 -23.82
C ASP A 57 -4.25 20.08 -23.50
N GLY A 58 -2.95 20.03 -23.27
CA GLY A 58 -2.11 21.18 -22.90
C GLY A 58 -1.83 21.33 -21.40
N ASP A 59 -2.51 20.55 -20.56
CA ASP A 59 -2.24 20.52 -19.13
C ASP A 59 -0.94 19.78 -18.80
N LYS A 60 -0.31 20.14 -17.69
CA LYS A 60 0.85 19.43 -17.17
C LYS A 60 0.42 18.16 -16.43
N VAL A 61 1.21 17.10 -16.56
CA VAL A 61 1.01 15.88 -15.76
C VAL A 61 1.28 16.22 -14.28
N PRO A 62 0.36 15.90 -13.36
CA PRO A 62 0.46 16.32 -11.95
C PRO A 62 1.53 15.56 -11.14
N GLU A 63 2.03 14.43 -11.64
CA GLU A 63 2.99 13.55 -10.97
C GLU A 63 4.14 13.17 -11.92
N ASP A 64 5.28 12.74 -11.36
CA ASP A 64 6.39 12.21 -12.16
C ASP A 64 5.91 11.01 -13.01
N PRO A 65 6.05 11.07 -14.35
CA PRO A 65 5.57 10.02 -15.25
C PRO A 65 6.09 8.62 -14.93
N TRP A 66 7.33 8.53 -14.42
CA TRP A 66 7.94 7.25 -14.07
C TRP A 66 7.34 6.65 -12.81
N GLU A 67 7.17 7.44 -11.74
CA GLU A 67 6.50 6.96 -10.52
C GLU A 67 5.05 6.55 -10.80
N MET A 68 4.33 7.32 -11.61
CA MET A 68 2.96 7.00 -12.02
C MET A 68 2.89 5.69 -12.81
N PHE A 69 3.82 5.48 -13.75
CA PHE A 69 3.93 4.23 -14.49
C PHE A 69 4.20 3.03 -13.57
N LEU A 70 5.17 3.16 -12.65
CA LEU A 70 5.52 2.10 -11.70
C LEU A 70 4.36 1.74 -10.77
N ARG A 71 3.53 2.71 -10.39
CA ARG A 71 2.37 2.50 -9.53
C ARG A 71 1.22 1.80 -10.24
N GLU A 72 0.93 2.20 -11.48
CA GLU A 72 -0.32 1.84 -12.17
C GLU A 72 -0.16 0.71 -13.20
N PHE A 73 0.99 0.62 -13.88
CA PHE A 73 1.14 -0.22 -15.08
C PHE A 73 2.35 -1.14 -15.08
N ALA A 74 3.36 -0.89 -14.23
CA ALA A 74 4.53 -1.75 -14.21
C ALA A 74 4.15 -3.19 -13.81
N PRO A 75 4.73 -4.20 -14.47
CA PRO A 75 4.62 -5.58 -14.03
C PRO A 75 5.02 -5.69 -12.55
N LEU A 76 4.31 -6.49 -11.75
CA LEU A 76 4.57 -6.69 -10.31
C LEU A 76 5.90 -7.45 -10.03
N THR A 77 6.89 -7.37 -10.91
CA THR A 77 8.24 -7.82 -10.65
C THR A 77 8.89 -6.87 -9.64
N LYS A 78 8.65 -7.17 -8.36
CA LYS A 78 9.31 -6.62 -7.17
C LYS A 78 9.50 -5.10 -7.23
N ARG A 79 8.50 -4.38 -6.72
CA ARG A 79 8.57 -2.95 -6.37
C ARG A 79 9.96 -2.62 -5.79
N PRO A 80 10.60 -1.49 -6.16
CA PRO A 80 11.85 -1.08 -5.56
C PRO A 80 11.72 -1.12 -4.03
N ALA A 81 12.73 -1.66 -3.35
CA ALA A 81 12.72 -2.00 -1.91
C ALA A 81 12.49 -0.83 -0.92
N GLY A 82 12.06 0.34 -1.40
CA GLY A 82 11.79 1.55 -0.61
C GLY A 82 10.31 1.92 -0.44
N GLN A 83 9.38 1.39 -1.26
CA GLN A 83 7.95 1.62 -1.00
C GLN A 83 7.42 0.52 -0.08
N ARG A 84 7.38 0.83 1.23
CA ARG A 84 6.60 0.07 2.21
C ARG A 84 5.23 -0.19 1.60
N GLN A 85 4.93 -1.45 1.30
CA GLN A 85 3.55 -1.93 1.30
C GLN A 85 2.91 -1.38 2.58
N PRO A 86 1.69 -0.80 2.56
CA PRO A 86 0.95 -0.66 3.80
C PRO A 86 0.93 -2.06 4.39
N SER A 87 1.60 -2.23 5.53
CA SER A 87 1.70 -3.51 6.21
C SER A 87 0.28 -4.02 6.32
N THR A 88 -0.06 -5.07 5.55
CA THR A 88 -1.31 -5.77 5.71
C THR A 88 -1.30 -6.22 7.14
N ALA A 89 -2.01 -5.46 7.97
CA ALA A 89 -2.08 -5.72 9.37
C ALA A 89 -2.69 -7.11 9.48
N TYR A 90 -1.92 -8.03 10.07
CA TYR A 90 -2.20 -9.44 10.21
C TYR A 90 -3.33 -9.64 11.24
N PHE A 91 -4.45 -8.94 11.06
CA PHE A 91 -5.62 -9.03 11.90
C PHE A 91 -6.56 -10.05 11.27
N PRO A 92 -6.77 -11.23 11.90
CA PRO A 92 -7.80 -12.14 11.46
C PRO A 92 -9.16 -11.46 11.62
N SER A 93 -10.00 -11.54 10.59
CA SER A 93 -11.30 -10.88 10.52
C SER A 93 -12.40 -11.52 11.38
N SER A 94 -12.09 -12.51 12.23
CA SER A 94 -13.07 -13.08 13.16
C SER A 94 -12.42 -13.97 14.24
N ILE A 95 -12.80 -13.78 15.50
CA ILE A 95 -12.47 -14.66 16.65
C ILE A 95 -13.68 -15.54 17.04
N LEU A 96 -14.83 -15.36 16.37
CA LEU A 96 -16.04 -16.10 16.72
C LEU A 96 -15.97 -17.50 16.12
N ARG A 97 -15.82 -18.51 16.99
CA ARG A 97 -15.99 -19.93 16.65
C ARG A 97 -17.39 -20.10 16.07
N SER A 98 -17.48 -20.33 14.77
CA SER A 98 -18.70 -20.86 14.15
C SER A 98 -19.05 -22.18 14.85
N PRO A 99 -20.29 -22.38 15.32
CA PRO A 99 -20.69 -23.68 15.83
C PRO A 99 -20.78 -24.62 14.63
N VAL A 100 -19.73 -25.43 14.43
CA VAL A 100 -19.80 -26.61 13.59
C VAL A 100 -20.83 -27.53 14.22
N GLY A 101 -22.03 -27.51 13.67
CA GLY A 101 -23.05 -28.52 13.96
C GLY A 101 -22.55 -29.86 13.44
N ASN A 102 -21.91 -30.63 14.32
CA ASN A 102 -21.72 -32.05 14.10
C ASN A 102 -22.64 -32.81 15.05
N ALA A 103 -23.53 -33.58 14.43
CA ALA A 103 -24.34 -34.59 15.04
C ALA A 103 -23.49 -35.64 15.77
N ASN A 104 -24.16 -36.32 16.70
CA ASN A 104 -23.78 -37.59 17.34
C ASN A 104 -22.79 -37.50 18.52
N ALA A 105 -23.33 -37.57 19.75
CA ALA A 105 -23.10 -38.71 20.65
C ALA A 105 -23.74 -38.46 22.03
N ASN A 106 -24.61 -39.39 22.41
CA ASN A 106 -24.97 -39.82 23.76
C ASN A 106 -25.32 -38.79 24.83
N ALA A 107 -26.62 -38.77 25.09
CA ALA A 107 -27.25 -38.76 26.41
C ALA A 107 -26.30 -39.10 27.57
N SER A 108 -26.27 -38.22 28.57
CA SER A 108 -26.50 -38.49 30.01
C SER A 108 -25.85 -37.38 30.84
N ALA A 109 -26.61 -36.35 31.22
CA ALA A 109 -26.38 -35.60 32.46
C ALA A 109 -27.56 -34.66 32.71
N SER A 110 -28.52 -35.17 33.48
CA SER A 110 -29.40 -34.38 34.32
C SER A 110 -28.59 -33.41 35.19
N VAL A 111 -28.97 -32.14 35.25
CA VAL A 111 -29.27 -31.40 36.49
C VAL A 111 -29.98 -30.10 36.09
N SER A 112 -31.22 -29.99 36.55
CA SER A 112 -32.07 -28.81 36.50
C SER A 112 -31.68 -27.81 37.59
N VAL A 113 -31.53 -26.52 37.26
CA VAL A 113 -31.91 -25.42 38.16
C VAL A 113 -32.50 -24.27 37.33
N SER A 114 -33.71 -23.89 37.73
CA SER A 114 -34.60 -22.89 37.17
C SER A 114 -34.09 -21.45 37.24
N ALA A 115 -34.58 -20.65 36.29
CA ALA A 115 -35.13 -19.30 36.45
C ALA A 115 -34.42 -18.31 37.39
N ASN A 116 -33.89 -17.21 36.86
CA ASN A 116 -34.60 -15.92 36.88
C ASN A 116 -33.78 -14.78 36.24
N ALA A 117 -34.54 -13.79 35.78
CA ALA A 117 -34.13 -12.54 35.19
C ALA A 117 -33.09 -11.75 36.01
N GLY A 118 -32.20 -11.06 35.30
CA GLY A 118 -31.32 -10.04 35.86
C GLY A 118 -30.41 -9.49 34.77
N GLN A 119 -30.74 -8.29 34.26
CA GLN A 119 -29.89 -7.51 33.36
C GLN A 119 -28.51 -7.30 33.99
N GLY A 120 -27.52 -8.04 33.52
CA GLY A 120 -26.11 -7.82 33.85
C GLY A 120 -25.47 -6.88 32.84
N GLN A 121 -25.39 -5.59 33.17
CA GLN A 121 -24.48 -4.69 32.48
C GLN A 121 -23.04 -5.13 32.76
N HIS A 122 -22.40 -5.77 31.77
CA HIS A 122 -20.97 -6.07 31.82
C HIS A 122 -20.18 -4.78 31.54
N HIS A 123 -19.96 -3.96 32.57
CA HIS A 123 -18.99 -2.86 32.50
C HIS A 123 -17.57 -3.42 32.52
N VAL A 124 -16.86 -3.29 31.39
CA VAL A 124 -15.42 -3.59 31.30
C VAL A 124 -14.66 -2.34 31.76
N ARG A 125 -14.00 -2.43 32.91
CA ARG A 125 -13.14 -1.35 33.45
C ARG A 125 -11.71 -1.58 32.96
N PHE A 126 -11.14 -0.60 32.26
CA PHE A 126 -9.74 -0.60 31.86
C PHE A 126 -8.89 0.10 32.93
N GLU A 127 -7.86 -0.58 33.43
CA GLU A 127 -6.81 0.08 34.21
C GLU A 127 -5.81 0.73 33.26
N VAL A 128 -5.53 2.02 33.48
CA VAL A 128 -4.56 2.80 32.70
C VAL A 128 -3.22 2.79 33.44
N PRO A 129 -2.14 2.20 32.87
CA PRO A 129 -0.82 2.32 33.46
C PRO A 129 -0.31 3.75 33.30
N LEU A 130 -0.01 4.43 34.40
CA LEU A 130 0.63 5.74 34.39
C LEU A 130 2.09 5.60 33.92
N LEU A 131 2.33 5.87 32.64
CA LEU A 131 3.68 5.98 32.11
C LEU A 131 4.34 7.25 32.66
N ARG A 132 5.26 7.09 33.60
CA ARG A 132 6.12 8.16 34.12
C ARG A 132 7.04 8.63 32.97
N ARG A 133 6.88 9.88 32.52
CA ARG A 133 7.83 10.54 31.62
C ARG A 133 9.12 10.82 32.39
N SER A 134 10.19 10.12 32.05
CA SER A 134 11.55 10.51 32.44
C SER A 134 12.03 11.57 31.46
N ASP A 135 11.79 12.83 31.79
CA ASP A 135 12.46 13.97 31.16
C ASP A 135 13.88 14.06 31.71
N GLU A 136 14.85 13.40 31.05
CA GLU A 136 16.24 13.72 31.29
C GLU A 136 17.08 13.52 30.03
N ASN A 137 17.89 14.55 29.74
CA ASN A 137 18.95 14.61 28.75
C ASN A 137 18.67 15.33 27.40
N ARG A 138 17.97 16.47 27.45
CA ARG A 138 18.14 17.55 26.46
C ARG A 138 19.09 18.61 27.02
N ARG A 139 20.41 18.44 26.83
CA ARG A 139 21.42 19.52 26.88
C ARG A 139 22.77 19.02 26.36
N ASN A 140 22.90 18.93 25.04
CA ASN A 140 24.20 19.01 24.36
C ASN A 140 23.96 19.54 22.93
N LEU A 141 23.62 20.84 22.84
CA LEU A 141 23.68 21.59 21.59
C LEU A 141 25.15 21.90 21.32
N GLY A 142 25.83 20.97 20.65
CA GLY A 142 27.14 21.19 20.06
C GLY A 142 27.06 22.36 19.07
N ARG A 143 27.73 23.46 19.43
CA ARG A 143 27.85 24.71 18.70
C ARG A 143 28.50 24.47 17.34
N ILE A 144 27.79 24.73 16.25
CA ILE A 144 28.35 24.67 14.88
C ILE A 144 29.32 25.85 14.70
N PRO A 145 30.62 25.64 14.44
CA PRO A 145 31.54 26.74 14.15
C PRO A 145 31.30 27.26 12.73
N ARG A 146 31.07 28.57 12.59
CA ARG A 146 31.11 29.25 11.29
C ARG A 146 32.48 29.89 11.13
N TYR A 147 33.28 29.37 10.21
CA TYR A 147 34.47 30.06 9.73
C TYR A 147 34.16 30.66 8.36
N LEU A 148 34.20 31.99 8.30
CA LEU A 148 34.29 32.80 7.09
C LEU A 148 34.98 34.11 7.50
N ASN A 149 36.26 34.23 7.14
CA ASN A 149 36.95 35.44 6.71
C ASN A 149 38.27 35.02 6.10
#